data_AF-Q067X2-F1
#
_entry.id   AF-Q067X2-F1
#
_cell.length_a   1.000
_cell.length_b   1.000
_cell.length_c   1.000
_cell.angle_alpha   90.00
_cell.angle_beta   90.00
_cell.angle_gamma   90.00
#
_symmetry.space_group_name_H-M   'P 1'
#
loop_
_entity.id
_entity.type
_entity.pdbx_description
1 polymer ?
#
loop_
_entity_poly.entity_id
_entity_poly.type
_entity_poly.pdbx_seq_one_letter_code
_entity_poly.pdbx_strand_id
1 'polypeptide(L)'
;MIFYILFLLPLVSGQWGTPPPIVTNEQCQVEYKSIMNCVRNPRLFTRIDEIPRPEKSENLALIEEVTHVLDCSGFLNCNSSRILQSYLFNQRWILDVLHGKLEPCLGNGVLRKIFDSCDPAPSYKNFKKFDDDDCNRITVYLPCFVNELKNQPTCKISDVNLFKRMIFAMRSGCVMGHQMKIEFDNYGIIENSF
;
A
#
# COMPACT_ATOMS: atom_id res chain seq x y z
N MET A 1 -47.15 22.58 2.09
CA MET A 1 -46.87 21.82 0.85
C MET A 1 -45.38 21.41 0.78
N ILE A 2 -44.79 20.94 1.89
CA ILE A 2 -43.36 20.55 2.00
C ILE A 2 -43.29 19.01 2.09
N PHE A 3 -43.98 18.32 1.20
CA PHE A 3 -43.94 16.86 1.08
C PHE A 3 -43.25 16.38 -0.21
N TYR A 4 -42.83 17.30 -1.08
CA TYR A 4 -42.25 16.95 -2.38
C TYR A 4 -40.73 16.78 -2.40
N ILE A 5 -39.99 17.26 -1.39
CA ILE A 5 -38.52 17.12 -1.36
C ILE A 5 -38.09 15.72 -0.92
N LEU A 6 -38.92 15.00 -0.16
CA LEU A 6 -38.64 13.62 0.27
C LEU A 6 -38.76 12.58 -0.85
N PHE A 7 -39.36 12.91 -2.00
CA PHE A 7 -39.56 11.97 -3.11
C PHE A 7 -38.51 12.04 -4.23
N LEU A 8 -37.60 13.02 -4.21
CA LEU A 8 -36.60 13.19 -5.28
C LEU A 8 -35.19 12.68 -4.93
N LEU A 9 -35.03 11.97 -3.81
CA LEU A 9 -33.86 11.12 -3.58
C LEU A 9 -34.27 9.64 -3.67
N PRO A 10 -34.67 9.14 -4.86
CA PRO A 10 -34.72 7.71 -5.06
C PRO A 10 -33.29 7.17 -4.95
N LEU A 11 -33.03 6.48 -3.86
CA LEU A 11 -32.42 5.14 -3.91
C LEU A 11 -31.12 5.01 -4.73
N VAL A 12 -30.24 6.01 -4.67
CA VAL A 12 -28.85 5.85 -5.14
C VAL A 12 -28.01 5.02 -4.14
N SER A 13 -28.63 4.43 -3.12
CA SER A 13 -28.01 3.47 -2.19
C SER A 13 -27.88 2.04 -2.75
N GLY A 14 -28.26 1.77 -4.00
CA GLY A 14 -28.36 0.41 -4.54
C GLY A 14 -27.27 -0.05 -5.53
N GLN A 15 -26.37 0.79 -6.01
CA GLN A 15 -25.41 0.41 -7.07
C GLN A 15 -24.13 -0.31 -6.60
N TRP A 16 -24.16 -0.95 -5.43
CA TRP A 16 -23.28 -2.10 -5.16
C TRP A 16 -23.87 -3.42 -5.72
N GLY A 17 -24.97 -3.34 -6.47
CA GLY A 17 -25.90 -4.43 -6.81
C GLY A 17 -25.59 -5.30 -8.04
N THR A 18 -24.37 -5.33 -8.56
CA THR A 18 -23.93 -6.50 -9.34
C THR A 18 -22.98 -7.30 -8.46
N PRO A 19 -23.34 -8.54 -8.05
CA PRO A 19 -22.35 -9.41 -7.43
C PRO A 19 -21.13 -9.46 -8.37
N PRO A 20 -19.90 -9.51 -7.83
CA PRO A 20 -18.73 -9.71 -8.68
C PRO A 20 -18.99 -10.91 -9.59
N PRO A 21 -18.54 -10.87 -10.85
CA PRO A 21 -18.72 -12.00 -11.75
C PRO A 21 -18.26 -13.28 -11.04
N ILE A 22 -19.00 -14.37 -11.21
CA ILE A 22 -18.55 -15.68 -10.71
C ILE A 22 -17.26 -15.98 -11.45
N VAL A 23 -16.14 -15.90 -10.75
CA VAL A 23 -14.81 -16.21 -11.27
C VAL A 23 -14.45 -17.63 -10.87
N THR A 24 -13.81 -18.37 -11.78
CA THR A 24 -13.26 -19.69 -11.45
C THR A 24 -11.85 -19.56 -10.89
N ASN A 25 -11.37 -20.61 -10.22
CA ASN A 25 -9.99 -20.66 -9.74
C ASN A 25 -9.01 -20.54 -10.92
N GLU A 26 -9.29 -21.20 -12.05
CA GLU A 26 -8.45 -21.11 -13.25
C GLU A 26 -8.37 -19.69 -13.78
N GLN A 27 -9.49 -18.96 -13.79
CA GLN A 27 -9.47 -17.55 -14.20
C GLN A 27 -8.56 -16.71 -13.29
N CYS A 28 -8.61 -16.93 -11.98
CA CYS A 28 -7.78 -16.19 -11.04
C CYS A 28 -6.30 -16.52 -11.13
N GLN A 29 -5.96 -17.78 -11.44
CA GLN A 29 -4.59 -18.17 -11.75
C GLN A 29 -4.07 -17.52 -13.04
N VAL A 30 -4.92 -17.43 -14.08
CA VAL A 30 -4.58 -16.76 -15.35
C VAL A 30 -4.39 -15.26 -15.15
N GLU A 31 -5.27 -14.60 -14.40
CA GLU A 31 -5.13 -13.17 -14.09
C GLU A 31 -3.85 -12.87 -13.29
N TYR A 32 -3.55 -13.66 -12.26
CA TYR A 32 -2.29 -13.54 -11.52
C TYR A 32 -1.08 -13.71 -12.44
N LYS A 33 -1.07 -14.76 -13.28
CA LYS A 33 0.03 -14.99 -14.24
C LYS A 33 0.16 -13.83 -15.24
N SER A 34 -0.94 -13.22 -15.65
CA SER A 34 -0.93 -12.04 -16.53
C SER A 34 -0.20 -10.86 -15.87
N ILE A 35 -0.49 -10.58 -14.60
CA ILE A 35 0.22 -9.56 -13.81
C ILE A 35 1.71 -9.90 -13.74
N MET A 36 2.06 -11.16 -13.48
CA MET A 36 3.46 -11.59 -13.39
C MET A 36 4.21 -11.47 -14.71
N ASN A 37 3.54 -11.69 -15.85
CA ASN A 37 4.16 -11.48 -17.16
C ASN A 37 4.47 -10.01 -17.45
N CYS A 38 3.84 -9.07 -16.74
CA CYS A 38 4.17 -7.65 -16.82
C CYS A 38 5.40 -7.26 -15.99
N VAL A 39 5.88 -8.12 -15.09
CA VAL A 39 7.08 -7.85 -14.29
C VAL A 39 8.33 -8.04 -15.16
N ARG A 40 9.03 -6.94 -15.45
CA ARG A 40 10.29 -6.92 -16.20
C ARG A 40 11.49 -7.19 -15.30
N ASN A 41 11.43 -6.75 -14.04
CA ASN A 41 12.50 -6.96 -13.07
C ASN A 41 11.97 -7.53 -11.74
N PRO A 42 11.85 -8.86 -11.62
CA PRO A 42 11.34 -9.51 -10.41
C PRO A 42 12.14 -9.19 -9.14
N ARG A 43 13.43 -8.85 -9.26
CA ARG A 43 14.28 -8.50 -8.10
C ARG A 43 13.82 -7.23 -7.39
N LEU A 44 13.10 -6.35 -8.07
CA LEU A 44 12.51 -5.17 -7.44
C LEU A 44 11.33 -5.54 -6.53
N PHE A 45 10.69 -6.70 -6.70
CA PHE A 45 9.52 -7.08 -5.92
C PHE A 45 9.82 -7.91 -4.68
N THR A 46 10.96 -8.60 -4.61
CA THR A 46 11.35 -9.48 -3.48
C THR A 46 11.41 -8.82 -2.10
N ARG A 47 11.40 -7.49 -2.07
CA ARG A 47 11.42 -6.66 -0.85
C ARG A 47 10.40 -5.53 -0.96
N ILE A 48 9.26 -5.78 -1.62
CA ILE A 48 8.22 -4.76 -1.78
C ILE A 48 7.53 -4.43 -0.45
N ASP A 49 7.47 -5.40 0.48
CA ASP A 49 6.98 -5.19 1.85
C ASP A 49 7.93 -4.34 2.71
N GLU A 50 9.17 -4.12 2.27
CA GLU A 50 10.22 -3.43 3.02
C GLU A 50 10.35 -1.95 2.62
N ILE A 51 9.33 -1.39 1.98
CA ILE A 51 9.34 0.02 1.62
C ILE A 51 9.02 0.92 2.83
N PRO A 52 9.57 2.14 2.88
CA PRO A 52 10.57 2.68 1.97
C PRO A 52 11.93 2.07 2.21
N ARG A 53 12.62 1.72 1.12
CA ARG A 53 13.97 1.15 1.19
C ARG A 53 14.99 2.22 1.59
N PRO A 54 16.14 1.82 2.15
CA PRO A 54 17.21 2.76 2.47
C PRO A 54 17.71 3.55 1.26
N GLU A 55 17.83 2.90 0.10
CA GLU A 55 18.35 3.52 -1.12
C GLU A 55 17.23 4.20 -1.92
N LYS A 56 17.40 5.49 -2.20
CA LYS A 56 16.44 6.27 -3.00
C LYS A 56 16.30 5.71 -4.42
N SER A 57 17.41 5.33 -5.05
CA SER A 57 17.43 4.79 -6.41
C SER A 57 16.59 3.51 -6.54
N GLU A 58 16.62 2.63 -5.53
CA GLU A 58 15.79 1.42 -5.52
C GLU A 58 14.30 1.74 -5.38
N ASN A 59 13.95 2.73 -4.56
CA ASN A 59 12.57 3.18 -4.44
C ASN A 59 12.05 3.79 -5.75
N LEU A 60 12.86 4.61 -6.44
CA LEU A 60 12.49 5.19 -7.73
C LEU A 60 12.32 4.12 -8.82
N ALA A 61 13.25 3.15 -8.88
CA ALA A 61 13.13 2.03 -9.81
C ALA A 61 11.87 1.19 -9.53
N LEU A 62 11.51 1.00 -8.25
CA LEU A 62 10.28 0.31 -7.88
C LEU A 62 9.03 1.09 -8.28
N ILE A 63 9.01 2.43 -8.14
CA ILE A 63 7.88 3.26 -8.63
C ILE A 63 7.65 3.06 -10.14
N GLU A 64 8.73 3.14 -10.92
CA GLU A 64 8.65 2.98 -12.39
C GLU A 64 8.15 1.59 -12.77
N GLU A 65 8.67 0.56 -12.11
CA GLU A 65 8.29 -0.82 -12.39
C GLU A 65 6.86 -1.14 -11.96
N VAL A 66 6.43 -0.66 -10.78
CA VAL A 66 5.03 -0.79 -10.35
C VAL A 66 4.09 -0.08 -11.31
N THR A 67 4.46 1.12 -11.78
CA THR A 67 3.66 1.84 -12.79
C THR A 67 3.51 1.02 -14.05
N HIS A 68 4.61 0.43 -14.54
CA HIS A 68 4.57 -0.45 -15.70
C HIS A 68 3.66 -1.67 -15.49
N VAL A 69 3.75 -2.35 -14.35
CA VAL A 69 2.93 -3.53 -14.04
C VAL A 69 1.44 -3.17 -13.99
N LEU A 70 1.10 -2.03 -13.39
CA LEU A 70 -0.29 -1.55 -13.31
C LEU A 70 -0.85 -1.20 -14.71
N ASP A 71 -0.07 -0.51 -15.54
CA ASP A 71 -0.50 -0.14 -16.90
C ASP A 71 -0.61 -1.37 -17.82
N CYS A 72 0.30 -2.35 -17.66
CA CYS A 72 0.33 -3.57 -18.47
C CYS A 72 -0.76 -4.58 -18.09
N SER A 73 -1.06 -4.73 -16.79
CA SER A 73 -1.99 -5.78 -16.32
C SER A 73 -3.45 -5.53 -16.67
N GLY A 74 -3.84 -4.28 -16.94
CA GLY A 74 -5.20 -3.94 -17.37
C GLY A 74 -6.27 -4.21 -16.30
N PHE A 75 -7.50 -4.45 -16.74
CA PHE A 75 -8.65 -4.71 -15.87
C PHE A 75 -8.71 -6.19 -15.45
N LEU A 76 -8.97 -6.42 -14.16
CA LEU A 76 -8.96 -7.75 -13.53
C LEU A 76 -10.29 -8.00 -12.81
N ASN A 77 -10.76 -9.26 -12.81
CA ASN A 77 -12.04 -9.65 -12.22
C ASN A 77 -11.88 -10.35 -10.87
N CYS A 78 -10.77 -11.07 -10.67
CA CYS A 78 -10.52 -11.82 -9.46
C CYS A 78 -10.13 -10.92 -8.30
N ASN A 79 -10.70 -11.21 -7.12
CA ASN A 79 -10.41 -10.45 -5.90
C ASN A 79 -8.91 -10.47 -5.56
N SER A 80 -8.26 -11.64 -5.65
CA SER A 80 -6.81 -11.81 -5.47
C SER A 80 -6.00 -10.82 -6.33
N SER A 81 -6.34 -10.75 -7.61
CA SER A 81 -5.66 -9.92 -8.60
C SER A 81 -5.93 -8.43 -8.39
N ARG A 82 -7.16 -8.05 -8.03
CA ARG A 82 -7.52 -6.66 -7.68
C ARG A 82 -6.87 -6.20 -6.37
N ILE A 83 -6.74 -7.08 -5.39
CA ILE A 83 -6.01 -6.80 -4.14
C ILE A 83 -4.54 -6.60 -4.44
N LEU A 84 -3.92 -7.46 -5.27
CA LEU A 84 -2.53 -7.27 -5.69
C LEU A 84 -2.33 -5.92 -6.38
N GLN A 85 -3.18 -5.54 -7.34
CA GLN A 85 -3.10 -4.21 -7.96
C GLN A 85 -3.26 -3.07 -6.93
N SER A 86 -4.19 -3.20 -5.98
CA SER A 86 -4.41 -2.21 -4.92
C SER A 86 -3.22 -2.10 -3.99
N TYR A 87 -2.61 -3.23 -3.64
CA TYR A 87 -1.38 -3.30 -2.87
C TYR A 87 -0.25 -2.59 -3.61
N LEU A 88 0.01 -2.94 -4.88
CA LEU A 88 1.03 -2.29 -5.70
C LEU A 88 0.82 -0.78 -5.81
N PHE A 89 -0.41 -0.34 -6.08
CA PHE A 89 -0.76 1.08 -6.13
C PHE A 89 -0.49 1.78 -4.78
N ASN A 90 -0.82 1.13 -3.66
CA ASN A 90 -0.55 1.66 -2.33
C ASN A 90 0.95 1.77 -2.05
N GLN A 91 1.75 0.77 -2.40
CA GLN A 91 3.21 0.81 -2.24
C GLN A 91 3.83 1.94 -3.08
N ARG A 92 3.40 2.07 -4.34
CA ARG A 92 3.80 3.21 -5.18
C ARG A 92 3.42 4.54 -4.54
N TRP A 93 2.18 4.68 -4.07
CA TRP A 93 1.71 5.93 -3.47
C TRP A 93 2.54 6.34 -2.24
N ILE A 94 2.92 5.38 -1.39
CA ILE A 94 3.82 5.62 -0.25
C ILE A 94 5.15 6.23 -0.74
N LEU A 95 5.74 5.63 -1.78
CA LEU A 95 7.01 6.09 -2.34
C LEU A 95 6.89 7.45 -3.05
N ASP A 96 5.82 7.67 -3.82
CA ASP A 96 5.52 8.95 -4.47
C ASP A 96 5.34 10.07 -3.43
N VAL A 97 4.68 9.78 -2.31
CA VAL A 97 4.52 10.73 -1.20
C VAL A 97 5.86 11.01 -0.52
N LEU A 98 6.64 9.97 -0.22
CA LEU A 98 7.93 10.11 0.43
C LEU A 98 8.91 10.93 -0.42
N HIS A 99 9.12 10.52 -1.67
CA HIS A 99 10.14 11.11 -2.55
C HIS A 99 9.65 12.35 -3.30
N GLY A 100 8.35 12.53 -3.48
CA GLY A 100 7.79 13.68 -4.20
C GLY A 100 7.37 14.85 -3.30
N LYS A 101 6.84 14.57 -2.11
CA LYS A 101 6.20 15.60 -1.27
C LYS A 101 6.84 15.76 0.10
N LEU A 102 7.25 14.66 0.72
CA LEU A 102 7.84 14.67 2.05
C LEU A 102 9.36 14.72 2.02
N GLU A 103 10.03 14.56 0.87
CA GLU A 103 11.49 14.53 0.77
C GLU A 103 12.17 15.75 1.44
N PRO A 104 11.70 17.00 1.26
CA PRO A 104 12.31 18.15 1.94
C PRO A 104 12.27 18.06 3.48
N CYS A 105 11.29 17.34 4.03
CA CYS A 105 11.02 17.21 5.46
C CYS A 105 11.59 15.90 6.04
N LEU A 106 11.51 14.79 5.29
CA LEU A 106 11.83 13.43 5.73
C LEU A 106 13.09 12.83 5.07
N GLY A 107 13.72 13.55 4.14
CA GLY A 107 14.95 13.13 3.47
C GLY A 107 16.16 13.04 4.43
N ASN A 108 17.34 12.75 3.88
CA ASN A 108 18.60 12.68 4.63
C ASN A 108 18.56 11.77 5.88
N GLY A 109 17.76 10.70 5.82
CA GLY A 109 17.60 9.74 6.92
C GLY A 109 16.72 10.22 8.09
N VAL A 110 16.04 11.36 7.97
CA VAL A 110 15.13 11.85 9.02
C VAL A 110 14.01 10.84 9.31
N LEU A 111 13.39 10.26 8.27
CA LEU A 111 12.37 9.21 8.46
C LEU A 111 12.89 8.05 9.33
N ARG A 112 14.09 7.56 9.01
CA ARG A 112 14.73 6.48 9.76
C ARG A 112 14.99 6.88 11.22
N LYS A 113 15.50 8.09 11.46
CA LYS A 113 15.70 8.61 12.82
C LYS A 113 14.41 8.67 13.61
N ILE A 114 13.30 9.08 12.99
CA ILE A 114 11.98 9.12 13.63
C ILE A 114 11.55 7.70 14.04
N PHE A 115 11.66 6.72 13.14
CA PHE A 115 11.32 5.34 13.44
C PHE A 115 12.20 4.74 14.54
N ASP A 116 13.52 4.92 14.43
CA ASP A 116 14.50 4.45 15.42
C ASP A 116 14.31 5.08 16.82
N SER A 117 13.73 6.29 16.90
CA SER A 117 13.49 6.99 18.18
C SER A 117 12.19 6.58 18.86
N CYS A 118 11.24 6.01 18.11
CA CYS A 118 9.88 5.75 18.59
C CYS A 118 9.54 4.27 18.74
N ASP A 119 10.06 3.38 17.87
CA ASP A 119 9.89 1.94 18.04
C ASP A 119 11.09 1.37 18.84
N PRO A 120 10.88 0.84 20.06
CA PRO A 120 11.94 0.21 20.84
C PRO A 120 12.48 -1.08 20.19
N ALA A 121 11.72 -1.73 19.30
CA ALA A 121 12.18 -2.96 18.69
C ALA A 121 13.07 -2.69 17.45
N PRO A 122 14.11 -3.50 17.25
CA PRO A 122 15.00 -3.39 16.09
C PRO A 122 14.34 -3.76 14.74
N SER A 123 13.01 -3.91 14.67
CA SER A 123 12.26 -4.20 13.43
C SER A 123 12.48 -3.11 12.38
N TYR A 124 12.42 -1.82 12.78
CA TYR A 124 12.67 -0.73 11.83
C TYR A 124 14.14 -0.43 11.57
N LYS A 125 15.07 -0.87 12.44
CA LYS A 125 16.51 -0.65 12.23
C LYS A 125 16.99 -1.18 10.87
N ASN A 126 16.28 -2.15 10.30
CA ASN A 126 16.59 -2.72 9.00
C ASN A 126 15.47 -2.57 7.94
N PHE A 127 14.38 -1.85 8.24
CA PHE A 127 13.16 -1.88 7.41
C PHE A 127 12.74 -3.32 7.04
N LYS A 128 12.95 -4.28 7.94
CA LYS A 128 12.56 -5.67 7.67
C LYS A 128 11.05 -5.77 7.69
N LYS A 129 10.51 -6.65 6.83
CA LYS A 129 9.09 -7.01 6.76
C LYS A 129 8.45 -7.02 8.15
N PHE A 130 7.29 -6.38 8.28
CA PHE A 130 6.41 -6.67 9.41
C PHE A 130 5.97 -8.13 9.25
N ASP A 131 6.73 -9.05 9.83
CA ASP A 131 6.29 -10.45 9.98
C ASP A 131 5.37 -10.59 11.19
N ASP A 132 4.69 -9.49 11.56
CA ASP A 132 3.69 -9.46 12.60
C ASP A 132 2.33 -9.51 11.91
N ASP A 133 1.53 -10.51 12.25
CA ASP A 133 0.07 -10.51 11.97
C ASP A 133 -0.62 -9.25 12.55
N ASP A 134 0.08 -8.48 13.39
CA ASP A 134 -0.38 -7.20 13.91
C ASP A 134 -0.02 -6.00 13.01
N CYS A 135 -0.84 -5.79 11.98
CA CYS A 135 -0.78 -4.58 11.16
C CYS A 135 -1.04 -3.28 11.94
N ASN A 136 -1.52 -3.32 13.20
CA ASN A 136 -1.72 -2.11 13.98
C ASN A 136 -0.46 -1.61 14.67
N ARG A 137 0.61 -2.42 14.71
CA ARG A 137 1.86 -2.08 15.39
C ARG A 137 2.43 -0.73 14.95
N ILE A 138 2.48 -0.45 13.64
CA ILE A 138 2.95 0.85 13.14
C ILE A 138 2.08 2.02 13.62
N THR A 139 0.77 1.81 13.77
CA THR A 139 -0.14 2.86 14.25
C THR A 139 -0.08 3.08 15.76
N VAL A 140 0.38 2.10 16.55
CA VAL A 140 0.60 2.27 18.00
C VAL A 140 1.61 3.38 18.26
N TYR A 141 2.68 3.46 17.46
CA TYR A 141 3.73 4.47 17.59
C TYR A 141 3.43 5.79 16.88
N LEU A 142 2.27 5.91 16.20
CA LEU A 142 1.89 7.10 15.45
C LEU A 142 1.94 8.39 16.28
N PRO A 143 1.47 8.43 17.55
CA PRO A 143 1.61 9.64 18.38
C PRO A 143 3.06 10.08 18.56
N CYS A 144 3.99 9.13 18.75
CA CYS A 144 5.41 9.41 18.86
C CYS A 144 5.98 9.91 17.52
N PHE A 145 5.70 9.22 16.41
CA PHE A 145 6.19 9.64 15.10
C PHE A 145 5.74 11.06 14.74
N VAL A 146 4.48 11.41 15.05
CA VAL A 146 3.92 12.74 14.84
C VAL A 146 4.60 13.79 15.71
N ASN A 147 4.94 13.45 16.96
CA ASN A 147 5.65 14.36 17.86
C ASN A 147 7.07 14.64 17.35
N GLU A 148 7.82 13.59 16.99
CA GLU A 148 9.16 13.73 16.43
C GLU A 148 9.17 14.51 15.11
N LEU A 149 8.17 14.30 14.27
CA LEU A 149 8.02 15.05 13.03
C LEU A 149 7.75 16.54 13.25
N LYS A 150 6.92 16.89 14.23
CA LYS A 150 6.64 18.30 14.59
C LYS A 150 7.87 19.03 15.11
N ASN A 151 8.83 18.30 15.68
CA ASN A 151 10.09 18.85 16.16
C ASN A 151 11.13 19.06 15.02
N GLN A 152 10.85 18.59 13.80
CA GLN A 152 11.74 18.81 12.67
C GLN A 152 11.55 20.23 12.09
N PRO A 153 12.61 21.07 12.05
CA PRO A 153 12.50 22.47 11.61
C PRO A 153 12.17 22.60 10.11
N THR A 154 12.38 21.55 9.32
CA THR A 154 12.10 21.52 7.88
C THR A 154 10.66 21.15 7.54
N CYS A 155 9.85 20.76 8.53
CA CYS A 155 8.51 20.22 8.33
C CYS A 155 7.42 21.24 8.65
N LYS A 156 6.42 21.31 7.78
CA LYS A 156 5.22 22.15 7.94
C LYS A 156 4.07 21.32 8.53
N ILE A 157 3.05 22.01 9.04
CA ILE A 157 1.80 21.37 9.51
C ILE A 157 1.14 20.51 8.42
N SER A 158 1.22 20.95 7.14
CA SER A 158 0.73 20.16 6.00
C SER A 158 1.44 18.81 5.87
N ASP A 159 2.73 18.77 6.15
CA ASP A 159 3.57 17.57 6.02
C ASP A 159 3.23 16.57 7.11
N VAL A 160 2.87 17.04 8.30
CA VAL A 160 2.38 16.20 9.41
C VAL A 160 1.11 15.45 9.00
N ASN A 161 0.16 16.12 8.34
CA ASN A 161 -1.08 15.47 7.91
C ASN A 161 -0.83 14.45 6.79
N LEU A 162 0.06 14.78 5.85
CA LEU A 162 0.43 13.86 4.78
C LEU A 162 1.21 12.65 5.31
N PHE A 163 2.11 12.86 6.27
CA PHE A 163 2.84 11.80 6.94
C PHE A 163 1.91 10.84 7.69
N LYS A 164 0.91 11.35 8.42
CA LYS A 164 -0.12 10.49 9.03
C LYS A 164 -0.81 9.59 7.99
N ARG A 165 -1.19 10.14 6.85
CA ARG A 165 -1.79 9.36 5.74
C ARG A 165 -0.81 8.32 5.20
N MET A 166 0.48 8.66 5.08
CA MET A 166 1.54 7.73 4.71
C MET A 166 1.65 6.55 5.68
N ILE A 167 1.62 6.81 7.00
CA ILE A 167 1.64 5.75 8.02
C ILE A 167 0.39 4.85 7.93
N PHE A 168 -0.79 5.43 7.72
CA PHE A 168 -2.00 4.63 7.51
C PHE A 168 -1.95 3.82 6.21
N ALA A 169 -1.35 4.34 5.15
CA ALA A 169 -1.12 3.59 3.91
C ALA A 169 -0.15 2.42 4.12
N MET A 170 0.91 2.59 4.92
CA MET A 170 1.80 1.48 5.30
C MET A 170 1.03 0.38 6.04
N ARG A 171 0.20 0.76 7.02
CA ARG A 171 -0.72 -0.18 7.68
C ARG A 171 -1.65 -0.88 6.69
N SER A 172 -2.25 -0.13 5.77
CA SER A 172 -3.14 -0.69 4.74
C SER A 172 -2.40 -1.68 3.84
N GLY A 173 -1.13 -1.42 3.51
CA GLY A 173 -0.29 -2.36 2.76
C GLY A 173 -0.15 -3.71 3.48
N CYS A 174 0.11 -3.70 4.79
CA CYS A 174 0.12 -4.90 5.62
C CYS A 174 -1.22 -5.66 5.56
N VAL A 175 -2.34 -4.97 5.78
CA VAL A 175 -3.68 -5.58 5.75
C VAL A 175 -3.99 -6.20 4.39
N MET A 176 -3.65 -5.50 3.30
CA MET A 176 -3.80 -6.00 1.94
C MET A 176 -2.93 -7.24 1.70
N GLY A 177 -1.69 -7.27 2.21
CA GLY A 177 -0.81 -8.43 2.11
C GLY A 177 -1.40 -9.68 2.76
N HIS A 178 -1.97 -9.56 3.97
CA HIS A 178 -2.66 -10.68 4.61
C HIS A 178 -3.90 -11.14 3.84
N GLN A 179 -4.74 -10.20 3.38
CA GLN A 179 -5.91 -10.56 2.58
C GLN A 179 -5.50 -11.24 1.27
N MET A 180 -4.45 -10.75 0.62
CA MET A 180 -3.92 -11.33 -0.61
C MET A 180 -3.50 -12.79 -0.41
N LYS A 181 -2.80 -13.10 0.67
CA LYS A 181 -2.41 -14.47 1.02
C LYS A 181 -3.63 -15.39 1.19
N ILE A 182 -4.66 -14.94 1.89
CA ILE A 182 -5.92 -15.68 2.06
C ILE A 182 -6.58 -15.94 0.69
N GLU A 183 -6.65 -14.94 -0.18
CA GLU A 183 -7.23 -15.09 -1.51
C GLU A 183 -6.39 -16.03 -2.39
N PHE A 184 -5.07 -15.96 -2.32
CA PHE A 184 -4.20 -16.86 -3.06
C PHE A 184 -4.40 -18.32 -2.65
N ASP A 185 -4.50 -18.58 -1.35
CA ASP A 185 -4.84 -19.91 -0.83
C ASP A 185 -6.21 -20.38 -1.33
N ASN A 186 -7.24 -19.52 -1.29
CA ASN A 186 -8.59 -19.83 -1.75
C ASN A 186 -8.66 -20.19 -3.25
N TYR A 187 -7.85 -19.53 -4.08
CA TYR A 187 -7.83 -19.73 -5.53
C TYR A 187 -6.70 -20.68 -6.01
N GLY A 188 -5.93 -21.28 -5.10
CA GLY A 188 -4.82 -22.17 -5.43
C GLY A 188 -3.73 -21.47 -6.26
N ILE A 189 -3.46 -20.19 -5.97
CA ILE A 189 -2.40 -19.41 -6.61
C ILE A 189 -1.10 -19.69 -5.87
N ILE A 190 -0.10 -20.22 -6.60
CA ILE A 190 1.25 -20.42 -6.05
C ILE A 190 2.07 -19.17 -6.32
N GLU A 191 2.53 -18.52 -5.26
CA GLU A 191 3.45 -17.39 -5.36
C GLU A 191 4.80 -17.87 -5.91
N ASN A 192 5.13 -17.44 -7.13
CA ASN A 192 6.49 -17.54 -7.63
C ASN A 192 7.19 -16.22 -7.33
N SER A 193 7.73 -16.12 -6.11
CA SER A 193 8.57 -15.01 -5.61
C SER A 193 7.96 -13.61 -5.80
N PHE A 194 7.01 -13.27 -4.92
CA PHE A 194 6.93 -11.91 -4.37
C PHE A 194 7.66 -11.88 -3.02
#